data_AF-A0A2R4X4L0-F1
#
_entry.id   AF-A0A2R4X4L0-F1
#
_cell.length_a   1.000
_cell.length_b   1.000
_cell.length_c   1.000
_cell.angle_alpha   90.00
_cell.angle_beta   90.00
_cell.angle_gamma   90.00
#
_symmetry.space_group_name_H-M   'P 1'
#
loop_
_entity.id
_entity.type
_entity.pdbx_description
1 polymer ?
#
loop_
_entity_poly.entity_id
_entity_poly.type
_entity_poly.pdbx_seq_one_letter_code
_entity_poly.pdbx_strand_id
1 'polypeptide(L)'
;MRNRLDKEPGCHDVRVRPSRARPRSILARVTPSEFLGQGYAIDEATLTVRFSYPNAVDYEYYVIEWSEEERDLGIGWHQDEDHPDLGECHFQIDHAGQTVDRRSATFLNDHPLEVLETRLDQLRAVLPRIEWAEGAPTVPDDGLPPSE
;
A
#
# COMPACT_ATOMS: atom_id res chain seq x y z
N MET A 1 9.57 -4.63 -10.69
CA MET A 1 9.14 -3.65 -9.65
C MET A 1 9.85 -2.31 -9.76
N ARG A 2 11.17 -2.16 -9.51
CA ARG A 2 11.84 -0.82 -9.54
C ARG A 2 11.57 -0.07 -10.86
N ASN A 3 11.89 -0.67 -12.00
CA ASN A 3 11.65 -0.08 -13.32
C ASN A 3 10.18 0.27 -13.60
N ARG A 4 9.23 -0.42 -12.94
CA ARG A 4 7.81 -0.13 -13.07
C ARG A 4 7.44 1.12 -12.28
N LEU A 5 7.96 1.27 -11.06
CA LEU A 5 7.80 2.48 -10.24
C LEU A 5 8.58 3.68 -10.79
N ASP A 6 9.75 3.48 -11.39
CA ASP A 6 10.47 4.57 -12.09
C ASP A 6 9.66 5.18 -13.26
N LYS A 7 8.67 4.45 -13.77
CA LYS A 7 7.79 4.88 -14.88
C LYS A 7 6.36 5.20 -14.43
N GLU A 8 6.08 5.06 -13.14
CA GLU A 8 4.78 5.32 -12.57
C GLU A 8 4.57 6.84 -12.45
N PRO A 9 3.47 7.41 -12.99
CA PRO A 9 3.13 8.82 -12.79
C PRO A 9 3.24 9.28 -11.34
N GLY A 10 3.86 10.44 -11.12
CA GLY A 10 4.11 11.00 -9.78
C GLY A 10 5.24 10.33 -8.99
N CYS A 11 5.65 9.10 -9.32
CA CYS A 11 6.74 8.43 -8.60
C CYS A 11 8.11 9.02 -8.99
N HIS A 12 8.90 9.33 -7.97
CA HIS A 12 10.26 9.83 -8.11
C HIS A 12 11.14 9.34 -6.94
N ASP A 13 12.46 9.58 -7.03
CA ASP A 13 13.45 9.12 -6.05
C ASP A 13 13.31 7.61 -5.68
N VAL A 14 13.10 6.76 -6.69
CA VAL A 14 12.85 5.33 -6.49
C VAL A 14 14.14 4.61 -6.07
N ARG A 15 14.17 4.16 -4.82
CA ARG A 15 15.33 3.53 -4.17
C ARG A 15 15.01 2.09 -3.80
N VAL A 16 15.88 1.18 -4.22
CA VAL A 16 15.92 -0.18 -3.67
C VAL A 16 16.70 -0.12 -2.36
N ARG A 17 16.14 -0.66 -1.28
CA ARG A 17 16.82 -0.87 0.00
C ARG A 17 17.14 -2.35 0.15
N PRO A 18 18.32 -2.81 -0.31
CA PRO A 18 18.74 -4.18 -0.04
C PRO A 18 19.17 -4.29 1.43
N SER A 19 18.57 -5.22 2.16
CA SER A 19 19.07 -5.68 3.45
C SER A 19 19.45 -7.15 3.33
N ARG A 20 20.58 -7.56 3.93
CA ARG A 20 20.93 -8.99 4.05
C ARG A 20 20.03 -9.73 5.04
N ALA A 21 19.30 -9.00 5.88
CA ALA A 21 18.45 -9.54 6.95
C ALA A 21 16.95 -9.27 6.74
N ARG A 22 16.56 -8.47 5.73
CA ARG A 22 15.16 -8.11 5.45
C ARG A 22 14.85 -8.25 3.96
N PRO A 23 13.58 -8.40 3.59
CA PRO A 23 13.18 -8.54 2.21
C PRO A 23 13.57 -7.30 1.40
N ARG A 24 13.77 -7.45 0.08
CA ARG A 24 14.04 -6.32 -0.81
C ARG A 24 12.85 -5.37 -0.78
N SER A 25 13.03 -4.19 -0.20
CA SER A 25 12.02 -3.13 -0.25
C SER A 25 12.39 -2.08 -1.27
N ILE A 26 11.37 -1.52 -1.92
CA ILE A 26 11.48 -0.36 -2.79
C ILE A 26 10.70 0.76 -2.13
N LEU A 27 11.33 1.93 -2.07
CA LEU A 27 10.72 3.17 -1.60
C LEU A 27 10.68 4.11 -2.78
N ALA A 28 9.53 4.72 -3.03
CA ALA A 28 9.38 5.81 -3.98
C ALA A 28 8.77 7.01 -3.25
N ARG A 29 9.30 8.21 -3.50
CA ARG A 29 8.56 9.44 -3.23
C ARG A 29 7.49 9.58 -4.30
N VAL A 30 6.33 10.12 -3.93
CA VAL A 30 5.21 10.25 -4.85
C VAL A 30 4.64 11.65 -4.75
N THR A 31 4.50 12.32 -5.89
CA THR A 31 3.68 13.53 -6.05
C THR A 31 2.22 13.06 -6.21
N PRO A 32 1.35 13.20 -5.19
CA PRO A 32 0.04 12.57 -5.20
C PRO A 32 -0.86 13.10 -6.31
N SER A 33 -0.75 14.38 -6.64
CA SER A 33 -1.58 14.99 -7.68
C SER A 33 -1.31 14.42 -9.08
N GLU A 34 -0.07 14.05 -9.37
CA GLU A 34 0.32 13.38 -10.61
C GLU A 34 -0.07 11.90 -10.59
N PHE A 35 0.13 11.22 -9.46
CA PHE A 35 -0.22 9.81 -9.30
C PHE A 35 -1.73 9.55 -9.43
N LEU A 36 -2.55 10.45 -8.87
CA LEU A 36 -4.01 10.37 -8.90
C LEU A 36 -4.64 11.05 -10.12
N GLY A 37 -3.88 11.88 -10.84
CA GLY A 37 -4.41 12.69 -11.95
C GLY A 37 -5.40 13.79 -11.53
N GLN A 38 -5.43 14.16 -10.24
CA GLN A 38 -6.30 15.18 -9.67
C GLN A 38 -5.67 15.81 -8.43
N GLY A 39 -6.20 16.94 -7.95
CA GLY A 39 -5.71 17.58 -6.71
C GLY A 39 -5.81 16.64 -5.50
N TYR A 40 -4.86 16.76 -4.58
CA TYR A 40 -4.81 15.97 -3.35
C TYR A 40 -4.34 16.84 -2.17
N ALA A 41 -4.52 16.35 -0.94
CA ALA A 41 -4.37 17.16 0.28
C ALA A 41 -2.92 17.49 0.66
N ILE A 42 -1.95 16.75 0.12
CA ILE A 42 -0.50 16.89 0.39
C ILE A 42 0.28 16.81 -0.91
N ASP A 43 1.50 17.36 -0.90
CA ASP A 43 2.35 17.44 -2.10
C ASP A 43 3.35 16.28 -2.23
N GLU A 44 3.71 15.60 -1.13
CA GLU A 44 4.65 14.48 -1.13
C GLU A 44 4.19 13.35 -0.21
N ALA A 45 4.09 12.13 -0.78
CA ALA A 45 3.89 10.90 -0.04
C ALA A 45 5.05 9.92 -0.28
N THR A 46 5.05 8.81 0.45
CA THR A 46 5.99 7.70 0.22
C THR A 46 5.21 6.43 -0.08
N LEU A 47 5.58 5.74 -1.16
CA LEU A 47 5.12 4.41 -1.47
C LEU A 47 6.20 3.40 -1.06
N THR A 48 5.84 2.50 -0.15
CA THR A 48 6.67 1.36 0.29
C THR A 48 6.16 0.09 -0.37
N VAL A 49 7.03 -0.62 -1.08
CA VAL A 49 6.75 -1.93 -1.66
C VAL A 49 7.76 -2.93 -1.12
N ARG A 50 7.29 -4.02 -0.50
CA ARG A 50 8.13 -5.09 0.05
C ARG A 50 7.54 -6.43 -0.35
N PHE A 51 8.40 -7.34 -0.79
CA PHE A 51 8.05 -8.75 -1.00
C PHE A 51 9.02 -9.64 -0.23
N SER A 52 8.47 -10.62 0.49
CA SER A 52 9.17 -11.62 1.30
C SER A 52 8.85 -13.03 0.80
N TYR A 53 9.83 -13.92 0.93
CA TYR A 53 9.75 -15.30 0.46
C TYR A 53 9.96 -16.24 1.67
N PRO A 54 8.95 -16.39 2.54
CA PRO A 54 9.03 -17.33 3.66
C PRO A 54 9.11 -18.77 3.14
N ASN A 55 9.82 -19.66 3.85
CA ASN A 55 9.93 -21.07 3.46
C ASN A 55 8.69 -21.91 3.84
N ALA A 56 7.75 -21.34 4.61
CA ALA A 56 6.63 -22.06 5.20
C ALA A 56 5.37 -22.12 4.31
N VAL A 57 5.31 -21.28 3.27
CA VAL A 57 4.18 -21.18 2.35
C VAL A 57 4.66 -21.15 0.90
N ASP A 58 3.79 -21.53 -0.03
CA ASP A 58 4.08 -21.60 -1.47
C ASP A 58 3.81 -20.27 -2.21
N TYR A 59 3.53 -19.19 -1.47
CA TYR A 59 3.23 -17.86 -2.00
C TYR A 59 4.10 -16.78 -1.34
N GLU A 60 4.28 -15.63 -1.99
CA GLU A 60 5.01 -14.51 -1.42
C GLU A 60 4.18 -13.71 -0.40
N TYR A 61 4.83 -13.22 0.65
CA TYR A 61 4.27 -12.15 1.50
C TYR A 61 4.60 -10.79 0.92
N TYR A 62 3.70 -9.82 1.08
CA TYR A 62 3.98 -8.45 0.67
C TYR A 62 3.40 -7.39 1.59
N VAL A 63 4.01 -6.21 1.50
CA VAL A 63 3.47 -4.95 2.02
C VAL A 63 3.54 -3.94 0.90
N ILE A 64 2.39 -3.37 0.54
CA ILE A 64 2.28 -2.24 -0.38
C ILE A 64 1.52 -1.14 0.36
N GLU A 65 2.25 -0.11 0.76
CA GLU A 65 1.79 0.91 1.70
C GLU A 65 2.08 2.30 1.16
N TRP A 66 1.07 3.15 1.19
CA TRP A 66 1.16 4.59 1.02
C TRP A 66 1.25 5.25 2.39
N SER A 67 2.25 6.09 2.59
CA SER A 67 2.45 6.81 3.85
C SER A 67 2.59 8.31 3.63
N GLU A 68 1.97 9.08 4.51
CA GLU A 68 1.95 10.54 4.47
C GLU A 68 2.45 11.09 5.80
N GLU A 69 3.67 11.62 5.80
CA GLU A 69 4.32 12.12 7.01
C GLU A 69 3.57 13.34 7.60
N GLU A 70 3.09 14.25 6.75
CA GLU A 70 2.38 15.47 7.17
C GLU A 70 1.05 15.19 7.87
N ARG A 71 0.39 14.07 7.52
CA ARG A 71 -0.91 13.67 8.09
C ARG A 71 -0.80 12.51 9.06
N ASP A 72 0.42 12.02 9.33
CA ASP A 72 0.71 10.80 10.09
C ASP A 72 -0.25 9.67 9.71
N LEU A 73 -0.32 9.36 8.41
CA LEU A 73 -1.26 8.41 7.82
C LEU A 73 -0.48 7.31 7.08
N GLY A 74 -0.79 6.06 7.37
CA GLY A 74 -0.40 4.88 6.60
C GLY A 74 -1.64 4.18 6.06
N ILE A 75 -1.62 3.76 4.80
CA ILE A 75 -2.74 3.07 4.15
C ILE A 75 -2.23 2.06 3.13
N GLY A 76 -2.67 0.81 3.22
CA GLY A 76 -2.11 -0.22 2.34
C GLY A 76 -2.66 -1.61 2.51
N TRP A 77 -2.04 -2.54 1.77
CA TRP A 77 -2.35 -3.96 1.78
C TRP A 77 -1.15 -4.75 2.28
N HIS A 78 -1.46 -5.64 3.20
CA HIS A 78 -0.51 -6.49 3.87
C HIS A 78 -0.94 -7.94 3.65
N GLN A 79 0.03 -8.75 3.25
CA GLN A 79 -0.09 -10.18 3.17
C GLN A 79 1.00 -10.78 4.05
N ASP A 80 0.63 -11.16 5.27
CA ASP A 80 1.51 -11.63 6.33
C ASP A 80 0.78 -12.63 7.24
N GLU A 81 1.48 -13.14 8.26
CA GLU A 81 0.95 -14.14 9.21
C GLU A 81 0.35 -13.50 10.47
N ASP A 82 0.39 -12.17 10.59
CA ASP A 82 0.16 -11.50 11.87
C ASP A 82 -1.34 -11.48 12.23
N HIS A 83 -2.22 -11.60 11.23
CA HIS A 83 -3.68 -11.46 11.38
C HIS A 83 -4.46 -12.59 10.69
N PRO A 84 -4.33 -13.84 11.17
CA PRO A 84 -4.96 -15.00 10.52
C PRO A 84 -6.50 -14.95 10.54
N ASP A 85 -7.10 -14.19 11.44
CA ASP A 85 -8.54 -13.95 11.53
C ASP A 85 -9.08 -13.12 10.35
N LEU A 86 -8.23 -12.37 9.66
CA LEU A 86 -8.60 -11.55 8.50
C LEU A 86 -8.33 -12.25 7.16
N GLY A 87 -7.84 -13.49 7.19
CA GLY A 87 -7.43 -14.24 6.01
C GLY A 87 -5.99 -13.93 5.60
N GLU A 88 -5.61 -14.35 4.39
CA GLU A 88 -4.22 -14.27 3.91
C GLU A 88 -3.78 -12.83 3.61
N CYS A 89 -4.72 -11.92 3.33
CA CYS A 89 -4.44 -10.53 3.05
C CYS A 89 -5.44 -9.62 3.76
N HIS A 90 -4.94 -8.49 4.26
CA HIS A 90 -5.76 -7.46 4.86
C HIS A 90 -5.35 -6.08 4.38
N PHE A 91 -6.31 -5.17 4.46
CA PHE A 91 -6.10 -3.74 4.29
C PHE A 91 -6.01 -3.10 5.67
N GLN A 92 -5.12 -2.11 5.79
CA GLN A 92 -4.87 -1.41 7.04
C GLN A 92 -4.84 0.10 6.82
N ILE A 93 -5.37 0.83 7.80
CA ILE A 93 -5.17 2.26 7.98
C ILE A 93 -4.50 2.48 9.34
N ASP A 94 -3.33 3.11 9.31
CA ASP A 94 -2.64 3.60 10.50
C ASP A 94 -2.74 5.12 10.56
N HIS A 95 -3.03 5.66 11.75
CA HIS A 95 -3.02 7.09 12.01
C HIS A 95 -2.54 7.40 13.42
N ALA A 96 -1.77 8.46 13.60
CA ALA A 96 -1.27 8.89 14.91
C ALA A 96 -0.48 7.78 15.65
N GLY A 97 0.25 6.95 14.88
CA GLY A 97 0.98 5.79 15.40
C GLY A 97 0.12 4.60 15.85
N GLN A 98 -1.17 4.56 15.51
CA GLN A 98 -2.09 3.47 15.85
C GLN A 98 -2.82 2.93 14.61
N THR A 99 -3.10 1.63 14.58
CA THR A 99 -4.03 1.08 13.59
C THR A 99 -5.46 1.49 13.94
N VAL A 100 -6.09 2.27 13.06
CA VAL A 100 -7.45 2.80 13.24
C VAL A 100 -8.50 2.01 12.47
N ASP A 101 -8.09 1.33 11.39
CA ASP A 101 -8.95 0.39 10.66
C ASP A 101 -8.10 -0.78 10.16
N ARG A 102 -8.71 -1.97 10.19
CA ARG A 102 -8.15 -3.18 9.60
C ARG A 102 -9.29 -4.09 9.16
N ARG A 103 -9.24 -4.54 7.91
CA ARG A 103 -10.27 -5.41 7.33
C ARG A 103 -9.69 -6.38 6.32
N SER A 104 -10.34 -7.53 6.17
CA SER A 104 -9.99 -8.52 5.16
C SER A 104 -9.97 -7.90 3.77
N ALA A 105 -9.03 -8.34 2.94
CA ALA A 105 -8.90 -7.95 1.56
C ALA A 105 -8.74 -9.20 0.67
N THR A 106 -9.11 -9.10 -0.60
CA THR A 106 -8.90 -10.19 -1.55
C THR A 106 -7.42 -10.55 -1.62
N PHE A 107 -7.10 -11.82 -1.37
CA PHE A 107 -5.77 -12.37 -1.59
C PHE A 107 -5.50 -12.50 -3.10
N LEU A 108 -4.30 -12.07 -3.52
CA LEU A 108 -3.85 -12.13 -4.91
C LEU A 108 -2.74 -13.18 -5.03
N ASN A 109 -3.08 -14.33 -5.62
CA ASN A 109 -2.13 -15.40 -5.90
C ASN A 109 -1.53 -15.23 -7.30
N ASP A 110 -0.84 -14.12 -7.51
CA ASP A 110 -0.31 -13.72 -8.80
C ASP A 110 1.18 -13.38 -8.71
N HIS A 111 1.82 -13.27 -9.89
CA HIS A 111 3.22 -12.87 -9.95
C HIS A 111 3.40 -11.48 -9.29
N PRO A 112 4.49 -11.24 -8.53
CA PRO A 112 4.67 -10.02 -7.74
C PRO A 112 4.55 -8.68 -8.50
N LEU A 113 4.75 -8.68 -9.82
CA LEU A 113 4.52 -7.49 -10.65
C LEU A 113 3.02 -7.20 -10.84
N GLU A 114 2.21 -8.22 -11.09
CA GLU A 114 0.76 -8.11 -11.26
C GLU A 114 0.12 -7.65 -9.95
N VAL A 115 0.52 -8.25 -8.83
CA VAL A 115 0.11 -7.82 -7.47
C VAL A 115 0.37 -6.33 -7.26
N LEU A 116 1.56 -5.85 -7.65
CA LEU A 116 1.90 -4.44 -7.53
C LEU A 116 0.98 -3.56 -8.40
N GLU A 117 0.72 -3.95 -9.65
CA GLU A 117 -0.14 -3.19 -10.56
C GLU A 117 -1.58 -3.11 -10.01
N THR A 118 -2.15 -4.24 -9.61
CA THR A 118 -3.47 -4.27 -8.97
C THR A 118 -3.53 -3.38 -7.73
N ARG A 119 -2.55 -3.46 -6.81
CA ARG A 119 -2.56 -2.63 -5.59
C ARG A 119 -2.34 -1.15 -5.87
N LEU A 120 -1.60 -0.77 -6.91
CA LEU A 120 -1.49 0.62 -7.34
C LEU A 120 -2.84 1.16 -7.84
N ASP A 121 -3.56 0.38 -8.63
CA ASP A 121 -4.90 0.77 -9.13
C ASP A 121 -5.89 0.92 -7.99
N GLN A 122 -5.84 -0.01 -7.03
CA GLN A 122 -6.66 0.07 -5.82
C GLN A 122 -6.28 1.26 -4.92
N LEU A 123 -4.99 1.60 -4.78
CA LEU A 123 -4.56 2.82 -4.10
C LEU A 123 -5.17 4.07 -4.76
N ARG A 124 -5.12 4.17 -6.10
CA ARG A 124 -5.72 5.31 -6.81
C ARG A 124 -7.23 5.40 -6.63
N ALA A 125 -7.91 4.26 -6.47
CA ALA A 125 -9.33 4.23 -6.16
C ALA A 125 -9.65 4.57 -4.70
N VAL A 126 -8.81 4.19 -3.75
CA VAL A 126 -9.05 4.37 -2.30
C VAL A 126 -8.66 5.76 -1.81
N LEU A 127 -7.49 6.28 -2.18
CA LEU A 127 -6.95 7.54 -1.63
C LEU A 127 -7.91 8.73 -1.77
N PRO A 128 -8.62 8.94 -2.90
CA PRO A 128 -9.59 10.03 -3.03
C PRO A 128 -10.83 9.89 -2.15
N ARG A 129 -11.08 8.70 -1.62
CA ARG A 129 -12.26 8.35 -0.83
C ARG A 129 -12.00 8.43 0.68
N ILE A 130 -10.80 8.83 1.09
CA ILE A 130 -10.47 9.00 2.49
C ILE A 130 -11.26 10.18 3.05
N GLU A 131 -12.11 9.88 4.02
CA GLU A 131 -12.87 10.86 4.78
C GLU A 131 -12.29 11.00 6.18
N TRP A 132 -12.31 12.22 6.73
CA TRP A 132 -11.82 12.49 8.07
C TRP A 132 -13.01 12.72 8.99
N ALA A 133 -13.29 11.76 9.87
CA ALA A 133 -14.37 11.81 10.84
C ALA A 133 -13.78 11.82 12.25
N GLU A 134 -14.18 12.81 13.06
CA GLU A 134 -13.72 12.95 14.46
C GLU A 134 -12.18 12.98 14.62
N GLY A 135 -11.46 13.40 13.57
CA GLY A 135 -9.99 13.46 13.58
C GLY A 135 -9.29 12.16 13.20
N ALA A 136 -10.03 11.11 12.82
CA ALA A 136 -9.47 9.86 12.29
C ALA A 136 -9.79 9.70 10.79
N PRO A 137 -8.86 9.14 10.00
CA PRO A 137 -9.12 8.78 8.62
C PRO A 137 -10.00 7.54 8.55
N THR A 138 -10.93 7.54 7.60
CA THR A 138 -11.86 6.45 7.32
C THR A 138 -11.97 6.27 5.81
N VAL A 139 -12.26 5.04 5.38
CA VAL A 139 -12.61 4.74 3.98
C VAL A 139 -13.99 4.10 3.99
N PRO A 140 -14.91 4.46 3.07
CA PRO A 140 -16.24 3.86 3.02
C PRO A 140 -16.24 2.32 3.07
N ASP A 141 -17.28 1.78 3.71
CA ASP A 141 -17.49 0.33 3.89
C ASP A 141 -18.14 -0.35 2.69
N ASP A 142 -18.42 0.38 1.61
CA ASP A 142 -19.01 -0.18 0.38
C ASP A 142 -18.05 -1.10 -0.41
N GLY A 143 -16.91 -1.41 0.19
CA GLY A 143 -15.96 -2.40 -0.25
C GLY A 143 -14.63 -1.77 -0.66
N LEU A 144 -13.54 -2.50 -0.40
CA LEU A 144 -12.29 -2.22 -1.09
C LEU A 144 -12.49 -2.43 -2.59
N PRO A 145 -11.85 -1.63 -3.45
CA PRO A 145 -11.92 -1.83 -4.89
C PRO A 145 -11.55 -3.28 -5.23
N PRO A 146 -12.29 -3.93 -6.15
CA PRO A 146 -12.00 -5.29 -6.56
C PRO A 146 -10.61 -5.38 -7.21
N SER A 147 -10.05 -6.58 -7.25
CA SER A 147 -9.01 -6.95 -8.20
C SER A 147 -9.74 -7.32 -9.50
N GLU A 148 -9.68 -6.46 -10.52
CA GLU A 148 -10.36 -6.69 -11.81
C GLU A 148 -9.96 -8.01 -12.50
#